data_AF-A0A7Y4T0E5-F1
#
_entry.id   AF-A0A7Y4T0E5-F1
#
_cell.length_a   1.000
_cell.length_b   1.000
_cell.length_c   1.000
_cell.angle_alpha   90.00
_cell.angle_beta   90.00
_cell.angle_gamma   90.00
#
_symmetry.space_group_name_H-M   'P 1'
#
loop_
_entity.id
_entity.type
_entity.pdbx_description
1 polymer ?
#
loop_
_entity_poly.entity_id
_entity_poly.type
_entity_poly.pdbx_seq_one_letter_code
_entity_poly.pdbx_strand_id
1 'polypeptide(L)'
;MNLENFYLSTGFELHFLACLVEFGFIIHEIDSKFSKTKSLAKEQQKRPIHKSELFNVTDFHYDDIQKINVLIGIKEKSLSFYRLCKSPAYQTAINKSDEIFMIANEYRKLRNQIHMPGDFLQTKLSSHIDDEGPLLRTIVDFVNIDIIEKSNYLRIKNDLKYNALNKIVL
;
A
#
# COMPACT_ATOMS: atom_id res chain seq x y z
N MET A 1 -8.41 23.16 -3.17
CA MET A 1 -7.98 21.98 -2.38
C MET A 1 -8.02 20.78 -3.28
N ASN A 2 -6.88 20.14 -3.56
CA ASN A 2 -6.77 19.14 -4.62
C ASN A 2 -7.07 17.72 -4.07
N LEU A 3 -8.35 17.46 -3.78
CA LEU A 3 -8.84 16.20 -3.18
C LEU A 3 -8.52 14.97 -4.05
N GLU A 4 -8.44 15.14 -5.35
CA GLU A 4 -8.09 14.09 -6.32
C GLU A 4 -6.72 13.49 -6.03
N ASN A 5 -5.72 14.33 -5.73
CA ASN A 5 -4.37 13.86 -5.35
C ASN A 5 -4.39 13.05 -4.07
N PHE A 6 -5.28 13.38 -3.13
CA PHE A 6 -5.45 12.60 -1.91
C PHE A 6 -6.04 11.22 -2.23
N TYR A 7 -7.11 11.15 -3.04
CA TYR A 7 -7.74 9.89 -3.40
C TYR A 7 -6.81 8.97 -4.19
N LEU A 8 -6.09 9.51 -5.19
CA LEU A 8 -5.13 8.74 -5.98
C LEU A 8 -3.96 8.24 -5.11
N SER A 9 -3.40 9.10 -4.26
CA SER A 9 -2.34 8.74 -3.31
C SER A 9 -2.77 7.62 -2.35
N THR A 10 -3.96 7.74 -1.76
CA THR A 10 -4.53 6.70 -0.89
C THR A 10 -4.82 5.41 -1.66
N GLY A 11 -5.30 5.51 -2.90
CA GLY A 11 -5.54 4.35 -3.77
C GLY A 11 -4.26 3.53 -4.01
N PHE A 12 -3.15 4.20 -4.37
CA PHE A 12 -1.85 3.54 -4.51
C PHE A 12 -1.35 2.93 -3.20
N GLU A 13 -1.46 3.67 -2.08
CA GLU A 13 -1.04 3.18 -0.77
C GLU A 13 -1.78 1.89 -0.38
N LEU A 14 -3.11 1.89 -0.49
CA LEU A 14 -3.93 0.70 -0.21
C LEU A 14 -3.61 -0.46 -1.15
N HIS A 15 -3.42 -0.19 -2.44
CA HIS A 15 -3.08 -1.22 -3.41
C HIS A 15 -1.72 -1.88 -3.12
N PHE A 16 -0.70 -1.09 -2.77
CA PHE A 16 0.62 -1.62 -2.41
C PHE A 16 0.57 -2.48 -1.15
N LEU A 17 -0.20 -2.06 -0.13
CA LEU A 17 -0.44 -2.89 1.05
C LEU A 17 -1.18 -4.19 0.68
N ALA A 18 -2.19 -4.13 -0.18
CA ALA A 18 -2.91 -5.31 -0.64
C ALA A 18 -2.00 -6.32 -1.37
N CYS A 19 -1.07 -5.83 -2.21
CA CYS A 19 -0.06 -6.68 -2.85
C CYS A 19 0.79 -7.41 -1.81
N LEU A 20 1.25 -6.71 -0.77
CA LEU A 20 2.02 -7.32 0.32
C LEU A 20 1.21 -8.40 1.06
N VAL A 21 -0.08 -8.13 1.35
CA VAL A 21 -0.97 -9.12 1.99
C VAL A 21 -1.13 -10.36 1.12
N GLU A 22 -1.30 -10.19 -0.19
CA GLU A 22 -1.44 -11.31 -1.13
C GLU A 22 -0.25 -12.27 -1.08
N PHE A 23 0.97 -11.72 -0.93
CA PHE A 23 2.20 -12.50 -0.77
C PHE A 23 2.52 -12.87 0.69
N GLY A 24 1.58 -12.69 1.62
CA GLY A 24 1.71 -13.14 3.01
C GLY A 24 2.59 -12.26 3.89
N PHE A 25 2.91 -11.03 3.49
CA PHE A 25 3.67 -10.09 4.29
C PHE A 25 2.81 -9.33 5.31
N ILE A 26 3.40 -8.97 6.44
CA ILE A 26 2.76 -8.16 7.48
C ILE A 26 2.77 -6.68 7.06
N ILE A 27 1.58 -6.11 6.92
CA ILE A 27 1.38 -4.71 6.53
C ILE A 27 1.31 -3.72 7.69
N HIS A 28 1.28 -4.21 8.93
CA HIS A 28 1.28 -3.40 10.14
C HIS A 28 2.70 -3.26 10.70
N GLU A 29 3.01 -2.13 11.32
CA GLU A 29 4.29 -1.95 12.01
C GLU A 29 4.40 -2.96 13.15
N ILE A 30 5.49 -3.73 13.18
CA ILE A 30 5.81 -4.64 14.28
C ILE A 30 6.23 -3.81 15.49
N ASP A 31 5.68 -4.14 16.66
CA ASP A 31 6.00 -3.44 17.89
C ASP A 31 7.38 -3.84 18.41
N SER A 32 8.30 -2.87 18.44
CA SER A 32 9.65 -3.02 18.97
C SER A 32 9.71 -3.05 20.50
N LYS A 33 8.62 -2.65 21.18
CA LYS A 33 8.53 -2.69 22.65
C LYS A 33 8.31 -4.10 23.17
N PHE A 34 7.71 -4.97 22.36
CA PHE A 34 7.53 -6.37 22.71
C PHE A 34 8.83 -7.14 22.47
N SER A 35 9.35 -7.79 23.52
CA SER A 35 10.71 -8.36 23.53
C SER A 35 10.91 -9.42 22.45
N LYS A 36 9.91 -10.28 22.21
CA LYS A 36 9.96 -11.35 21.21
C LYS A 36 10.03 -10.85 19.77
N THR A 37 9.44 -9.69 19.48
CA THR A 37 9.34 -9.13 18.11
C THR A 37 10.37 -8.02 17.83
N LYS A 38 11.19 -7.65 18.82
CA LYS A 38 12.16 -6.54 18.70
C LYS A 38 13.14 -6.69 17.54
N SER A 39 13.60 -7.91 17.24
CA SER A 39 14.48 -8.16 16.07
C SER A 39 13.73 -7.94 14.77
N LEU A 40 12.55 -8.56 14.63
CA LEU A 40 11.71 -8.42 13.43
C LEU A 40 11.29 -6.96 13.19
N ALA A 41 10.99 -6.19 14.24
CA ALA A 41 10.66 -4.77 14.12
C ALA A 41 11.80 -3.95 13.50
N LYS A 42 13.06 -4.28 13.82
CA LYS A 42 14.25 -3.66 13.22
C LYS A 42 14.44 -4.09 11.77
N GLU A 43 14.21 -5.36 11.48
CA GLU A 43 14.30 -5.89 10.11
C GLU A 43 13.21 -5.32 9.21
N GLN A 44 12.00 -5.10 9.73
CA GLN A 44 10.87 -4.53 9.00
C GLN A 44 11.14 -3.12 8.49
N GLN A 45 12.06 -2.39 9.11
CA GLN A 45 12.51 -1.07 8.61
C GLN A 45 13.22 -1.19 7.26
N LYS A 46 13.82 -2.35 6.97
CA LYS A 46 14.65 -2.58 5.78
C LYS A 46 13.91 -3.38 4.72
N ARG A 47 13.18 -4.43 5.12
CA ARG A 47 12.49 -5.37 4.24
C ARG A 47 11.08 -5.69 4.74
N PRO A 48 10.17 -6.20 3.88
CA PRO A 48 8.94 -6.80 4.36
C PRO A 48 9.22 -8.06 5.19
N ILE A 49 8.38 -8.31 6.19
CA ILE A 49 8.43 -9.49 7.06
C ILE A 49 7.27 -10.40 6.70
N HIS A 50 7.57 -11.66 6.37
CA HIS A 50 6.51 -12.63 6.06
C HIS A 50 5.78 -13.05 7.34
N LYS A 51 4.48 -13.32 7.25
CA LYS A 51 3.65 -13.68 8.42
C LYS A 51 4.20 -14.88 9.18
N SER A 52 4.79 -15.86 8.50
CA SER A 52 5.40 -17.02 9.15
C SER A 52 6.56 -16.64 10.07
N GLU A 53 7.34 -15.61 9.72
CA GLU A 53 8.44 -15.15 10.57
C GLU A 53 7.90 -14.55 11.88
N LEU A 54 6.78 -13.83 11.81
CA LEU A 54 6.11 -13.31 13.00
C LEU A 54 5.52 -14.46 13.83
N PHE A 55 4.87 -15.43 13.20
CA PHE A 55 4.33 -16.61 13.90
C PHE A 55 5.39 -17.48 14.56
N ASN A 56 6.63 -17.46 14.06
CA ASN A 56 7.74 -18.16 14.71
C ASN A 56 8.17 -17.54 16.04
N VAL A 57 7.77 -16.29 16.33
CA VAL A 57 8.15 -15.59 17.57
C VAL A 57 6.95 -15.22 18.45
N THR A 58 5.74 -15.22 17.91
CA THR A 58 4.51 -14.93 18.65
C THR A 58 3.31 -15.63 18.04
N ASP A 59 2.39 -16.10 18.88
CA ASP A 59 1.14 -16.71 18.44
C ASP A 59 -0.05 -15.76 18.62
N PHE A 60 -1.21 -16.19 18.15
CA PHE A 60 -2.47 -15.56 18.53
C PHE A 60 -2.72 -15.73 20.03
N HIS A 61 -3.20 -14.66 20.63
CA HIS A 61 -3.65 -14.65 22.01
C HIS A 61 -5.15 -14.41 22.03
N TYR A 62 -5.88 -15.15 22.86
CA TYR A 62 -7.30 -14.90 23.06
C TYR A 62 -7.47 -13.80 24.11
N ASP A 63 -8.04 -12.66 23.71
CA ASP A 63 -8.44 -11.60 24.64
C ASP A 63 -9.79 -11.98 25.26
N ASP A 64 -9.77 -12.39 26.53
CA ASP A 64 -10.96 -12.83 27.25
C ASP A 64 -11.99 -11.71 27.51
N ILE A 65 -11.57 -10.44 27.46
CA ILE A 65 -12.44 -9.29 27.71
C ILE A 65 -13.17 -8.95 26.41
N GLN A 66 -12.42 -8.84 25.31
CA GLN A 66 -12.97 -8.49 24.00
C GLN A 66 -13.55 -9.70 23.25
N LYS A 67 -13.29 -10.93 23.72
CA LYS A 67 -13.71 -12.19 23.11
C LYS A 67 -13.21 -12.36 21.67
N ILE A 68 -11.98 -11.91 21.39
CA ILE A 68 -11.34 -11.97 20.07
C ILE A 68 -9.95 -12.59 20.13
N ASN A 69 -9.50 -13.16 19.01
CA ASN A 69 -8.10 -13.54 18.83
C ASN A 69 -7.31 -12.32 18.37
N VAL A 70 -6.31 -11.92 19.15
CA VAL A 70 -5.40 -10.81 18.83
C VAL A 70 -4.02 -11.36 18.50
N LEU A 71 -3.39 -10.77 17.49
CA LEU A 71 -1.98 -11.02 17.21
C LEU A 71 -1.15 -10.00 18.01
N ILE A 72 -0.43 -10.46 19.02
CA ILE A 72 0.43 -9.60 19.85
C ILE A 72 1.67 -9.19 19.04
N GLY A 73 2.23 -8.02 19.34
CA GLY A 73 3.50 -7.58 18.76
C GLY A 73 3.36 -6.87 17.41
N ILE A 74 2.15 -6.49 17.02
CA ILE A 74 1.88 -5.57 15.90
C ILE A 74 1.13 -4.33 16.41
N LYS A 75 1.37 -3.18 15.78
CA LYS A 75 0.64 -1.94 16.03
C LYS A 75 -0.54 -1.81 15.07
N GLU A 76 -1.54 -1.01 15.41
CA GLU A 76 -2.62 -0.63 14.49
C GLU A 76 -2.12 0.14 13.27
N LYS A 77 -0.98 0.82 13.41
CA LYS A 77 -0.38 1.63 12.35
C LYS A 77 0.16 0.73 11.24
N SER A 78 -0.29 0.97 10.00
CA SER A 78 0.24 0.34 8.80
C SER A 78 1.65 0.84 8.45
N LEU A 79 2.33 0.09 7.58
CA LEU A 79 3.57 0.54 6.94
C LEU A 79 3.34 1.86 6.19
N SER A 80 4.23 2.82 6.37
CA SER A 80 4.07 4.14 5.76
C SER A 80 4.23 4.09 4.24
N PHE A 81 3.40 4.86 3.53
CA PHE A 81 3.52 4.99 2.07
C PHE A 81 4.92 5.37 1.59
N TYR A 82 5.61 6.23 2.34
CA TYR A 82 6.99 6.60 2.06
C TYR A 82 7.91 5.37 1.98
N ARG A 83 7.79 4.42 2.92
CA ARG A 83 8.60 3.21 2.94
C ARG A 83 8.30 2.33 1.73
N LEU A 84 7.01 2.15 1.41
CA LEU A 84 6.56 1.34 0.26
C LEU A 84 7.15 1.89 -1.06
N CYS A 85 7.19 3.22 -1.22
CA CYS A 85 7.71 3.85 -2.43
C CYS A 85 9.24 4.01 -2.48
N LYS A 86 9.97 3.87 -1.37
CA LYS A 86 11.41 4.20 -1.30
C LYS A 86 12.34 3.05 -0.98
N SER A 87 11.85 1.97 -0.37
CA SER A 87 12.68 0.81 -0.09
C SER A 87 12.65 -0.17 -1.27
N PRO A 88 13.80 -0.48 -1.89
CA PRO A 88 13.87 -1.46 -2.97
C PRO A 88 13.30 -2.83 -2.56
N ALA A 89 13.55 -3.27 -1.32
CA ALA A 89 13.04 -4.56 -0.84
C ALA A 89 11.49 -4.60 -0.80
N TYR A 90 10.84 -3.48 -0.47
CA TYR A 90 9.39 -3.39 -0.53
C TYR A 90 8.88 -3.30 -1.96
N GLN A 91 9.57 -2.54 -2.83
CA GLN A 91 9.22 -2.45 -4.24
C GLN A 91 9.29 -3.81 -4.94
N THR A 92 10.35 -4.59 -4.67
CA THR A 92 10.50 -5.96 -5.17
C THR A 92 9.36 -6.87 -4.71
N ALA A 93 8.95 -6.76 -3.43
CA ALA A 93 7.85 -7.58 -2.90
C ALA A 93 6.46 -7.17 -3.43
N ILE A 94 6.25 -5.89 -3.69
CA ILE A 94 5.01 -5.36 -4.31
C ILE A 94 4.97 -5.71 -5.80
N ASN A 95 6.14 -5.84 -6.44
CA ASN A 95 6.31 -6.31 -7.82
C ASN A 95 5.50 -5.50 -8.85
N LYS A 96 5.72 -4.19 -8.86
CA LYS A 96 5.18 -3.26 -9.88
C LYS A 96 6.33 -2.63 -10.67
N SER A 97 6.00 -2.05 -11.82
CA SER A 97 6.99 -1.33 -12.63
C SER A 97 7.51 -0.09 -11.89
N ASP A 98 8.74 0.30 -12.21
CA ASP A 98 9.35 1.53 -11.67
C ASP A 98 8.51 2.77 -11.98
N GLU A 99 7.82 2.76 -13.13
CA GLU A 99 6.89 3.83 -13.53
C GLU A 99 5.72 3.99 -12.56
N ILE A 100 5.11 2.87 -12.12
CA ILE A 100 4.03 2.91 -11.11
C ILE A 100 4.55 3.44 -9.77
N PHE A 101 5.75 3.03 -9.33
CA PHE A 101 6.34 3.58 -8.11
C PHE A 101 6.68 5.07 -8.24
N MET A 102 7.13 5.51 -9.40
CA MET A 102 7.38 6.91 -9.69
C MET A 102 6.07 7.71 -9.56
N ILE A 103 5.02 7.31 -10.28
CA ILE A 103 3.70 7.97 -10.26
C ILE A 103 3.14 8.01 -8.83
N ALA A 104 3.13 6.88 -8.13
CA ALA A 104 2.65 6.78 -6.75
C ALA A 104 3.43 7.72 -5.80
N ASN A 105 4.75 7.82 -5.94
CA ASN A 105 5.57 8.71 -5.13
C ASN A 105 5.33 10.19 -5.45
N GLU A 106 5.00 10.55 -6.69
CA GLU A 106 4.64 11.92 -7.04
C GLU A 106 3.27 12.29 -6.43
N TYR A 107 2.25 11.43 -6.53
CA TYR A 107 0.97 11.66 -5.82
C TYR A 107 1.12 11.70 -4.31
N ARG A 108 2.04 10.92 -3.72
CA ARG A 108 2.40 11.02 -2.30
C ARG A 108 2.93 12.41 -1.94
N LYS A 109 3.81 12.99 -2.78
CA LYS A 109 4.34 14.36 -2.57
C LYS A 109 3.24 15.40 -2.71
N LEU A 110 2.39 15.30 -3.74
CA LEU A 110 1.25 16.19 -3.96
C LEU A 110 0.26 16.15 -2.79
N ARG A 111 -0.05 14.96 -2.26
CA ARG A 111 -0.87 14.82 -1.05
C ARG A 111 -0.28 15.59 0.14
N ASN A 112 1.03 15.52 0.34
CA ASN A 112 1.67 16.20 1.46
C ASN A 112 1.60 17.75 1.35
N GLN A 113 1.44 18.31 0.16
CA GLN A 113 1.23 19.76 -0.03
C GLN A 113 -0.09 20.25 0.56
N ILE A 114 -1.09 19.37 0.70
CA ILE A 114 -2.37 19.75 1.34
C ILE A 114 -2.12 20.28 2.77
N HIS A 115 -1.08 19.80 3.43
CA HIS A 115 -0.69 20.23 4.78
C HIS A 115 0.24 21.45 4.81
N MET A 116 0.74 21.93 3.66
CA MET A 116 1.66 23.07 3.54
C MET A 116 1.18 24.07 2.47
N PRO A 117 0.07 24.79 2.70
CA PRO A 117 -0.42 25.79 1.76
C PRO A 117 0.61 26.93 1.61
N GLY A 118 1.34 26.95 0.49
CA GLY A 118 2.37 27.96 0.17
C GLY A 118 3.62 27.38 -0.48
N ASP A 119 3.97 26.13 -0.16
CA ASP A 119 5.11 25.42 -0.75
C ASP A 119 4.65 24.59 -1.95
N PHE A 120 4.64 25.22 -3.13
CA PHE A 120 4.40 24.51 -4.38
C PHE A 120 5.62 23.63 -4.71
N LEU A 121 5.57 22.34 -4.37
CA LEU A 121 6.51 21.38 -4.96
C LEU A 121 6.18 21.21 -6.44
N GLN A 122 7.12 21.59 -7.31
CA GLN A 122 7.13 21.06 -8.67
C GLN A 122 7.34 19.55 -8.60
N THR A 123 6.44 18.82 -9.24
CA THR A 123 6.52 17.37 -9.40
C THR A 123 6.92 17.06 -10.83
N LYS A 124 7.49 15.87 -11.07
CA LYS A 124 7.72 15.43 -12.45
C LYS A 124 6.41 15.23 -13.22
N LEU A 125 5.29 15.03 -12.51
CA LEU A 125 3.95 15.03 -13.10
C LEU A 125 3.60 16.39 -13.72
N SER A 126 3.93 17.51 -13.05
CA SER A 126 3.67 18.84 -13.60
C SER A 126 4.50 19.20 -14.84
N SER A 127 5.60 18.49 -15.12
CA SER A 127 6.38 18.65 -16.35
C SER A 127 5.93 17.71 -17.49
N HIS A 128 4.97 16.83 -17.25
CA HIS A 128 4.37 15.93 -18.26
C HIS A 128 2.98 16.40 -18.72
N ILE A 129 2.57 17.62 -18.35
CA ILE A 129 1.29 18.22 -18.76
C ILE A 129 1.20 18.42 -20.29
N ASP A 130 2.33 18.53 -20.99
CA ASP A 130 2.33 18.63 -22.45
C ASP A 130 2.19 17.25 -23.15
N ASP A 131 2.23 16.14 -22.39
CA ASP A 131 2.13 14.76 -22.87
C ASP A 131 1.27 13.92 -21.90
N GLU A 132 0.07 14.42 -21.57
CA GLU A 132 -0.87 13.79 -20.62
C GLU A 132 -1.35 12.39 -21.07
N GLY A 133 -1.29 12.11 -22.37
CA GLY A 133 -1.79 10.87 -22.96
C GLY A 133 -1.14 9.60 -22.39
N PRO A 134 0.20 9.47 -22.45
CA PRO A 134 0.93 8.33 -21.88
C PRO A 134 0.69 8.13 -20.38
N LEU A 135 0.78 9.19 -19.56
CA LEU A 135 0.58 9.10 -18.12
C LEU A 135 -0.84 8.64 -17.76
N LEU A 136 -1.85 9.25 -18.41
CA LEU A 136 -3.24 8.90 -18.19
C LEU A 136 -3.51 7.45 -18.59
N ARG A 137 -2.93 6.99 -19.71
CA ARG A 137 -3.00 5.57 -20.12
C ARG A 137 -2.39 4.65 -19.06
N THR A 138 -1.19 4.95 -18.56
CA THR A 138 -0.56 4.15 -17.49
C THR A 138 -1.44 4.05 -16.24
N ILE A 139 -2.06 5.16 -15.83
CA ILE A 139 -2.97 5.17 -14.67
C ILE A 139 -4.24 4.36 -14.97
N VAL A 140 -4.84 4.52 -16.15
CA VAL A 140 -6.04 3.77 -16.54
C VAL A 140 -5.76 2.28 -16.65
N ASP A 141 -4.63 1.89 -17.23
CA ASP A 141 -4.21 0.49 -17.32
C ASP A 141 -3.98 -0.11 -15.93
N PHE A 142 -3.30 0.63 -15.04
CA PHE A 142 -3.16 0.24 -13.64
C PHE A 142 -4.53 0.04 -12.97
N VAL A 143 -5.46 0.98 -13.11
CA VAL A 143 -6.79 0.84 -12.50
C VAL A 143 -7.57 -0.34 -13.09
N ASN A 144 -7.54 -0.49 -14.42
CA ASN A 144 -8.26 -1.56 -15.09
C ASN A 144 -7.71 -2.95 -14.75
N ILE A 145 -6.39 -3.12 -14.75
CA ILE A 145 -5.73 -4.42 -14.58
C ILE A 145 -5.53 -4.72 -13.09
N ASP A 146 -4.84 -3.84 -12.37
CA ASP A 146 -4.40 -4.13 -11.00
C ASP A 146 -5.49 -3.95 -9.96
N ILE A 147 -6.50 -3.13 -10.23
CA ILE A 147 -7.61 -2.88 -9.30
C ILE A 147 -8.88 -3.61 -9.77
N ILE A 148 -9.40 -3.30 -10.94
CA ILE A 148 -10.71 -3.78 -11.40
C ILE A 148 -10.69 -5.27 -11.70
N GLU A 149 -9.80 -5.74 -12.58
CA GLU A 149 -9.71 -7.15 -12.91
C GLU A 149 -9.35 -8.00 -11.69
N LYS A 150 -8.37 -7.56 -10.89
CA LYS A 150 -7.98 -8.28 -9.68
C LYS A 150 -9.12 -8.37 -8.65
N SER A 151 -9.84 -7.27 -8.41
CA SER A 151 -10.99 -7.25 -7.51
C SER A 151 -12.10 -8.18 -8.00
N ASN A 152 -12.42 -8.13 -9.29
CA ASN A 152 -13.41 -9.02 -9.90
C ASN A 152 -12.99 -10.50 -9.81
N TYR A 153 -11.70 -10.80 -10.02
CA TYR A 153 -11.15 -12.13 -9.84
C TYR A 153 -11.29 -12.62 -8.39
N LEU A 154 -10.88 -11.81 -7.41
CA LEU A 154 -10.98 -12.17 -5.98
C LEU A 154 -12.43 -12.34 -5.55
N ARG A 155 -13.33 -11.51 -6.07
CA ARG A 155 -14.78 -11.62 -5.84
C ARG A 155 -15.32 -12.96 -6.30
N ILE A 156 -14.99 -13.38 -7.53
CA ILE A 156 -15.41 -14.67 -8.09
C ILE A 156 -14.75 -15.83 -7.32
N LYS A 157 -13.44 -15.76 -7.10
CA LYS A 157 -12.66 -16.81 -6.43
C LYS A 157 -13.16 -17.11 -5.02
N ASN A 158 -13.60 -16.10 -4.28
CA ASN A 158 -13.99 -16.22 -2.87
C ASN A 158 -15.51 -16.08 -2.66
N ASP A 159 -16.32 -16.13 -3.72
CA ASP A 159 -17.79 -15.98 -3.68
C ASP A 159 -18.25 -14.75 -2.86
N LEU A 160 -17.59 -13.60 -3.06
CA LEU A 160 -17.90 -12.38 -2.33
C LEU A 160 -19.13 -11.69 -2.92
N LYS A 161 -20.07 -11.30 -2.05
CA LYS A 161 -21.31 -10.59 -2.41
C LYS A 161 -21.09 -9.09 -2.64
N TYR A 162 -20.18 -8.75 -3.54
CA TYR A 162 -19.95 -7.38 -4.02
C TYR A 162 -20.39 -7.25 -5.49
N ASN A 163 -20.63 -6.03 -5.94
CA ASN A 163 -20.88 -5.75 -7.35
C ASN A 163 -19.58 -5.90 -8.15
N ALA A 164 -19.68 -6.35 -9.40
CA ALA A 164 -18.54 -6.32 -10.30
C ALA A 164 -18.17 -4.86 -10.63
N LEU A 165 -16.88 -4.59 -10.75
CA LEU A 165 -16.36 -3.30 -11.16
C LEU A 165 -16.25 -3.24 -12.68
N ASN A 166 -16.60 -2.09 -13.26
CA ASN A 166 -16.52 -1.85 -14.70
C ASN A 166 -15.19 -1.16 -15.05
N LYS A 167 -14.60 -1.54 -16.18
CA LYS A 167 -13.40 -0.89 -16.73
C LYS A 167 -13.65 0.57 -17.06
N ILE A 168 -12.63 1.39 -16.85
CA ILE A 168 -12.56 2.77 -17.32
C ILE A 168 -12.17 2.74 -18.81
N VAL A 169 -12.90 3.50 -19.63
CA VAL A 169 -12.63 3.68 -21.06
C VAL A 169 -12.24 5.15 -21.26
N LEU A 170 -11.12 5.36 -21.97
CA LEU A 170 -10.64 6.68 -22.38
C LEU A 170 -11.32 7.16 -23.66
#